data_AF-A0A5J4RW16-F1
#
_entry.id   AF-A0A5J4RW16-F1
#
_cell.length_a   1.000
_cell.length_b   1.000
_cell.length_c   1.000
_cell.angle_alpha   90.00
_cell.angle_beta   90.00
_cell.angle_gamma   90.00
#
_symmetry.space_group_name_H-M   'P 1'
#
loop_
_entity.id
_entity.type
_entity.pdbx_description
1 polymer ?
#
loop_
_entity_poly.entity_id
_entity_poly.type
_entity_poly.pdbx_seq_one_letter_code
_entity_poly.pdbx_strand_id
1 'polypeptide(L)'
;MPRRKLTTINLKELETYPALIEELQNNPYSDKDFSTLKLTVLDSYEATIKKVDKAIKHLQHYVAAKENTIEIFKDEQLINRVRLAKMLGISRQTLITWINKGFITPQKSKYLPNIDTFSTDIVLQELNNYKVKHSEDNPTPLHTI
;
A
#
# COMPACT_ATOMS: atom_id res chain seq x y z
N MET A 1 -7.20 7.73 10.98
CA MET A 1 -6.91 7.34 9.58
C MET A 1 -7.66 8.29 8.66
N PRO A 2 -7.11 8.67 7.49
CA PRO A 2 -7.86 9.49 6.54
C PRO A 2 -9.11 8.73 6.10
N ARG A 3 -10.29 9.33 6.29
CA ARG A 3 -11.57 8.74 5.89
C ARG A 3 -11.58 8.68 4.37
N ARG A 4 -11.78 7.48 3.80
CA ARG A 4 -11.95 7.33 2.35
C ARG A 4 -13.15 8.18 1.92
N LYS A 5 -12.99 8.90 0.82
CA LYS A 5 -14.09 9.63 0.23
C LYS A 5 -15.11 8.61 -0.28
N LEU A 6 -16.37 8.91 0.00
CA LEU A 6 -17.50 8.04 -0.27
C LEU A 6 -18.30 8.70 -1.38
N THR A 7 -18.39 8.02 -2.50
CA THR A 7 -19.12 8.49 -3.67
C THR A 7 -20.52 7.88 -3.62
N THR A 8 -21.53 8.73 -3.68
CA THR A 8 -22.93 8.30 -3.75
C THR A 8 -23.31 8.21 -5.22
N ILE A 9 -23.74 7.02 -5.63
CA ILE A 9 -24.24 6.76 -6.99
C ILE A 9 -25.74 6.99 -6.98
N ASN A 10 -26.23 7.79 -7.93
CA ASN A 10 -27.66 7.93 -8.15
C ASN A 10 -28.19 6.70 -8.87
N LEU A 11 -28.84 5.83 -8.10
CA LEU A 11 -29.36 4.55 -8.61
C LEU A 11 -30.45 4.74 -9.67
N LYS A 12 -31.23 5.83 -9.63
CA LYS A 12 -32.32 6.09 -10.59
C LYS A 12 -31.82 6.33 -12.01
N GLU A 13 -30.54 6.64 -12.17
CA GLU A 13 -29.89 6.86 -13.46
C GLU A 13 -29.34 5.55 -14.07
N LEU A 14 -29.40 4.43 -13.33
CA LEU A 14 -28.95 3.12 -13.81
C LEU A 14 -30.09 2.36 -14.48
N GLU A 15 -29.83 1.78 -15.65
CA GLU A 15 -30.80 0.96 -16.39
C GLU A 15 -31.28 -0.26 -15.60
N THR A 16 -30.46 -0.74 -14.66
CA THR A 16 -30.75 -1.90 -13.80
C THR A 16 -31.63 -1.58 -12.60
N TYR A 17 -31.93 -0.29 -12.35
CA TYR A 17 -32.70 0.13 -11.18
C TYR A 17 -34.08 -0.53 -11.07
N PRO A 18 -34.90 -0.65 -12.14
CA PRO A 18 -36.21 -1.29 -12.04
C PRO A 18 -36.12 -2.76 -11.61
N ALA A 19 -35.17 -3.52 -12.18
CA ALA A 19 -34.94 -4.92 -11.83
C ALA A 19 -34.46 -5.09 -10.37
N LEU A 20 -33.60 -4.18 -9.89
CA LEU A 20 -33.14 -4.17 -8.51
C LEU A 20 -34.29 -3.91 -7.53
N ILE A 21 -35.22 -3.01 -7.87
CA ILE A 21 -36.39 -2.71 -7.03
C ILE A 21 -37.34 -3.92 -6.95
N GLU A 22 -37.58 -4.58 -8.08
CA GLU A 22 -38.41 -5.79 -8.14
C GLU A 22 -37.82 -6.91 -7.26
N GLU A 23 -36.50 -7.12 -7.30
CA GLU A 23 -35.82 -8.11 -6.45
C GLU A 23 -35.90 -7.75 -4.96
N LEU A 24 -35.71 -6.46 -4.60
CA LEU A 24 -35.81 -5.99 -3.22
C LEU A 24 -37.24 -6.08 -2.66
N GLN A 25 -38.25 -5.89 -3.50
CA GLN A 25 -39.67 -6.03 -3.15
C GLN A 25 -40.08 -7.50 -2.94
N ASN A 26 -39.44 -8.43 -3.66
CA ASN A 26 -39.68 -9.87 -3.54
C ASN A 26 -38.92 -10.55 -2.39
N ASN A 27 -37.99 -9.83 -1.75
CA ASN A 27 -37.25 -10.25 -0.54
C ASN A 27 -37.82 -9.50 0.70
N PRO A 28 -37.33 -9.68 1.95
CA PRO A 28 -38.00 -9.22 3.17
C PRO A 28 -38.06 -7.68 3.39
N TYR A 29 -38.01 -6.89 2.32
CA TYR A 29 -37.99 -5.42 2.33
C TYR A 29 -39.22 -4.81 1.63
N SER A 30 -40.26 -5.60 1.38
CA SER A 30 -41.49 -5.19 0.67
C SER A 30 -42.22 -4.00 1.30
N ASP A 31 -42.00 -3.75 2.59
CA ASP A 31 -42.59 -2.65 3.38
C ASP A 31 -41.78 -1.34 3.36
N LYS A 32 -40.65 -1.30 2.64
CA LYS A 32 -39.70 -0.17 2.67
C LYS A 32 -39.88 0.80 1.51
N ASP A 33 -39.62 2.08 1.79
CA ASP A 33 -39.59 3.13 0.78
C ASP A 33 -38.23 3.18 0.05
N PHE A 34 -38.22 2.67 -1.18
CA PHE A 34 -37.03 2.65 -2.04
C PHE A 34 -36.78 3.96 -2.81
N SER A 35 -37.64 4.98 -2.65
CA SER A 35 -37.43 6.30 -3.25
C SER A 35 -36.17 7.00 -2.72
N THR A 36 -35.70 6.56 -1.54
CA THR A 36 -34.54 7.05 -0.80
C THR A 36 -33.29 6.16 -0.91
N LEU A 37 -33.33 5.10 -1.74
CA LEU A 37 -32.22 4.15 -1.90
C LEU A 37 -30.95 4.89 -2.37
N LYS A 38 -29.84 4.71 -1.64
CA LYS A 38 -28.52 5.26 -1.99
C LYS A 38 -27.51 4.13 -2.08
N LEU A 39 -26.82 4.04 -3.22
CA LEU A 39 -25.67 3.17 -3.37
C LEU A 39 -24.42 3.99 -3.12
N THR A 40 -23.58 3.53 -2.21
CA THR A 40 -22.35 4.25 -1.85
C THR A 40 -21.16 3.35 -2.07
N VAL A 41 -20.16 3.87 -2.79
CA VAL A 41 -18.91 3.16 -3.07
C VAL A 41 -17.76 3.96 -2.49
N LEU A 42 -16.76 3.26 -1.96
CA LEU A 42 -15.53 3.89 -1.50
C LEU A 42 -14.63 4.15 -2.70
N ASP A 43 -14.10 5.36 -2.82
CA ASP A 43 -13.17 5.68 -3.90
C ASP A 43 -11.95 4.75 -3.84
N SER A 44 -11.57 4.20 -5.00
CA SER A 44 -10.31 3.49 -5.16
C SER A 44 -9.17 4.50 -5.07
N TYR A 45 -8.26 4.30 -4.11
CA TYR A 45 -6.99 5.02 -4.09
C TYR A 45 -5.90 4.00 -4.34
N GLU A 46 -5.18 4.16 -5.44
CA GLU A 46 -3.92 3.45 -5.61
C GLU A 46 -3.01 3.84 -4.46
N ALA A 47 -2.66 2.84 -3.65
CA ALA A 47 -1.81 3.11 -2.54
C ALA A 47 -0.44 3.58 -3.05
N THR A 48 0.05 4.68 -2.50
CA THR A 48 1.37 5.21 -2.84
C THR A 48 2.31 5.25 -1.64
N ILE A 49 3.61 5.18 -1.93
CA ILE A 49 4.67 5.42 -0.96
C ILE A 49 4.99 6.91 -0.93
N LYS A 50 4.57 7.60 0.13
CA LYS A 50 4.95 8.99 0.34
C LYS A 50 6.46 9.09 0.65
N LYS A 51 7.16 9.99 -0.03
CA LYS A 51 8.59 10.30 0.19
C LYS A 51 9.51 9.07 0.03
N VAL A 52 9.29 8.26 -1.00
CA VAL A 52 10.11 7.06 -1.28
C VAL A 52 11.61 7.38 -1.37
N ASP A 53 11.98 8.50 -1.99
CA ASP A 53 13.38 8.97 -2.08
C ASP A 53 14.03 9.16 -0.71
N LYS A 54 13.27 9.70 0.25
CA LYS A 54 13.77 9.91 1.61
C LYS A 54 14.04 8.57 2.29
N ALA A 55 13.17 7.58 2.09
CA ALA A 55 13.33 6.25 2.66
C ALA A 55 14.53 5.51 2.06
N ILE A 56 14.71 5.59 0.73
CA ILE A 56 15.88 5.05 0.02
C ILE A 56 17.17 5.67 0.56
N LYS A 57 17.24 7.01 0.62
CA LYS A 57 18.42 7.73 1.13
C LYS A 57 18.74 7.37 2.58
N HIS A 58 17.72 7.24 3.43
CA HIS A 58 17.90 6.81 4.83
C HIS A 58 18.48 5.40 4.91
N LEU A 59 17.96 4.46 4.13
CA LEU A 59 18.42 3.09 4.12
C LEU A 59 19.87 3.00 3.62
N GLN A 60 20.20 3.68 2.52
CA GLN A 60 21.57 3.75 1.99
C GLN A 60 22.54 4.35 3.02
N HIS A 61 22.16 5.46 3.65
CA HIS A 61 22.99 6.08 4.69
C HIS A 61 23.17 5.16 5.89
N TYR A 62 22.12 4.45 6.30
CA TYR A 62 22.21 3.50 7.40
C TYR A 62 23.18 2.37 7.06
N VAL A 63 23.06 1.77 5.87
CA VAL A 63 23.97 0.71 5.42
C VAL A 63 25.42 1.19 5.43
N ALA A 64 25.70 2.36 4.83
CA ALA A 64 27.05 2.92 4.78
C ALA A 64 27.62 3.28 6.17
N ALA A 65 26.79 3.79 7.09
CA ALA A 65 27.26 4.21 8.41
C ALA A 65 27.37 3.05 9.42
N LYS A 66 26.71 1.92 9.16
CA LYS A 66 26.50 0.85 10.16
C LYS A 66 26.72 -0.56 9.61
N GLU A 67 27.45 -0.69 8.52
CA GLU A 67 27.76 -1.94 7.83
C GLU A 67 28.16 -3.07 8.80
N ASN A 68 29.05 -2.77 9.76
CA ASN A 68 29.55 -3.74 10.75
C ASN A 68 28.59 -4.09 11.90
N THR A 69 27.40 -3.48 11.97
CA THR A 69 26.42 -3.77 13.04
C THR A 69 25.19 -4.49 12.54
N ILE A 70 25.01 -4.64 11.24
CA ILE A 70 23.92 -5.45 10.68
C ILE A 70 24.22 -6.90 11.04
N GLU A 71 23.34 -7.52 11.81
CA GLU A 71 23.49 -8.92 12.20
C GLU A 71 23.32 -9.79 10.96
N ILE A 72 24.42 -10.39 10.53
CA ILE A 72 24.48 -11.37 9.46
C ILE A 72 24.64 -12.74 10.12
N PHE A 73 23.71 -13.64 9.84
CA PHE A 73 23.78 -15.03 10.27
C PHE A 73 23.83 -15.91 9.04
N LYS A 74 24.96 -16.59 8.81
CA LYS A 74 25.16 -17.50 7.66
C LYS A 74 24.74 -16.84 6.33
N ASP A 75 25.31 -15.67 6.06
CA ASP A 75 25.05 -14.86 4.85
C ASP A 75 23.61 -14.33 4.72
N GLU A 76 22.80 -14.43 5.77
CA GLU A 76 21.45 -13.88 5.85
C GLU A 76 21.40 -12.68 6.80
N GLN A 77 20.92 -11.53 6.31
CA GLN A 77 20.64 -10.39 7.17
C GLN A 77 19.39 -10.70 8.01
N LEU A 78 19.53 -10.71 9.34
CA LEU A 78 18.43 -10.93 10.28
C LEU A 78 17.84 -9.59 10.73
N ILE A 79 17.10 -8.94 9.85
CA ILE A 79 16.47 -7.66 10.11
C ILE A 79 15.00 -7.90 10.43
N ASN A 80 14.56 -7.50 11.61
CA ASN A 80 13.15 -7.52 11.96
C ASN A 80 12.44 -6.22 11.53
N ARG A 81 11.10 -6.23 11.57
CA ARG A 81 10.26 -5.06 11.18
C ARG A 81 10.60 -3.79 11.95
N VAL A 82 10.93 -3.91 13.25
CA VAL A 82 11.26 -2.76 14.09
C VAL A 82 12.55 -2.09 13.63
N ARG A 83 13.57 -2.91 13.36
CA ARG A 83 14.88 -2.47 12.89
C ARG A 83 14.79 -1.89 11.49
N LEU A 84 14.06 -2.54 10.58
CA LEU A 84 13.84 -2.04 9.22
C LEU A 84 13.15 -0.68 9.22
N ALA A 85 12.11 -0.48 10.03
CA ALA A 85 11.43 0.83 10.11
C ALA A 85 12.40 1.95 10.53
N LYS A 86 13.31 1.66 11.46
CA LYS A 86 14.36 2.60 11.88
C LYS A 86 15.37 2.87 10.76
N MET A 87 15.79 1.84 10.03
CA MET A 87 16.71 1.96 8.89
C MET A 87 16.11 2.82 7.77
N LEU A 88 14.81 2.68 7.51
CA LEU A 88 14.05 3.46 6.52
C LEU A 88 13.69 4.88 7.01
N GLY A 89 13.88 5.20 8.29
CA GLY A 89 13.49 6.50 8.86
C GLY A 89 11.97 6.71 8.92
N ILE A 90 11.19 5.64 9.08
CA ILE A 90 9.72 5.66 9.13
C ILE A 90 9.16 5.06 10.42
N SER A 91 7.86 5.23 10.66
CA SER A 91 7.20 4.56 11.78
C SER A 91 6.98 3.07 11.49
N ARG A 92 6.90 2.24 12.54
CA ARG A 92 6.56 0.81 12.41
C ARG A 92 5.21 0.61 11.72
N GLN A 93 4.23 1.47 12.02
CA GLN A 93 2.90 1.41 11.40
C GLN A 93 2.93 1.70 9.90
N THR A 94 3.80 2.63 9.48
CA THR A 94 4.05 2.91 8.07
C THR A 94 4.63 1.69 7.36
N LEU A 95 5.62 1.03 7.97
CA LEU A 95 6.20 -0.20 7.42
C LEU A 95 5.17 -1.33 7.30
N ILE A 96 4.35 -1.57 8.34
CA ILE A 96 3.26 -2.57 8.28
C ILE A 96 2.31 -2.25 7.12
N THR A 97 1.98 -0.98 6.95
CA THR A 97 1.12 -0.54 5.83
C THR A 97 1.78 -0.83 4.49
N TRP A 98 3.09 -0.64 4.34
CA TRP A 98 3.82 -0.95 3.12
C TRP A 98 3.87 -2.44 2.83
N ILE A 99 4.09 -3.27 3.86
CA ILE A 99 4.06 -4.74 3.74
C ILE A 99 2.67 -5.22 3.31
N ASN A 100 1.61 -4.78 3.99
CA ASN A 100 0.24 -5.19 3.67
C ASN A 100 -0.20 -4.77 2.27
N LYS A 101 0.44 -3.73 1.71
CA LYS A 101 0.18 -3.21 0.37
C LYS A 101 1.11 -3.80 -0.69
N GLY A 102 2.02 -4.70 -0.31
CA GLY A 102 2.96 -5.36 -1.22
C GLY A 102 4.08 -4.45 -1.74
N PHE A 103 4.36 -3.33 -1.07
CA PHE A 103 5.50 -2.46 -1.44
C PHE A 103 6.84 -2.99 -0.96
N ILE A 104 6.83 -3.77 0.12
CA ILE A 104 8.00 -4.43 0.68
C ILE A 104 7.61 -5.86 1.03
N THR A 105 8.41 -6.83 0.60
CA THR A 105 8.12 -8.24 0.82
C THR A 105 8.99 -8.79 1.96
N PRO A 106 8.39 -9.33 3.03
CA PRO A 106 9.15 -10.07 4.05
C PRO A 106 9.67 -11.39 3.45
N GLN A 107 10.91 -11.72 3.78
CA GLN A 107 11.52 -12.99 3.40
C GLN A 107 11.37 -13.98 4.56
N LYS A 108 11.16 -15.27 4.26
CA LYS A 108 11.30 -16.31 5.27
C LYS A 108 12.78 -16.58 5.51
N SER A 109 13.19 -16.58 6.78
CA SER A 109 14.56 -16.94 7.10
C SER A 109 14.86 -18.37 6.66
N LYS A 110 16.00 -18.58 6.01
CA LYS A 110 16.45 -19.92 5.59
C LYS A 110 16.81 -20.80 6.78
N TYR A 111 17.26 -20.18 7.87
CA TYR A 111 17.81 -20.90 9.03
C TYR A 111 16.90 -20.87 10.25
N LEU A 112 16.00 -19.89 10.34
CA LEU A 112 15.03 -19.75 11.43
C LEU A 112 13.61 -19.96 10.90
N PRO A 113 13.11 -21.21 10.93
CA PRO A 113 11.76 -21.49 10.47
C PRO A 113 10.75 -20.67 11.28
N ASN A 114 9.76 -20.10 10.60
CA ASN A 114 8.72 -19.21 11.14
C ASN A 114 9.13 -17.76 11.42
N ILE A 115 10.36 -17.35 11.11
CA ILE A 115 10.78 -15.95 11.27
C ILE A 115 10.79 -15.25 9.91
N ASP A 116 10.11 -14.11 9.84
CA ASP A 116 10.24 -13.17 8.73
C ASP A 116 11.47 -12.29 8.95
N THR A 117 12.28 -12.13 7.91
CA THR A 117 13.43 -11.23 7.87
C THR A 117 13.37 -10.31 6.65
N PHE A 118 14.29 -9.36 6.60
CA PHE A 118 14.48 -8.45 5.47
C PHE A 118 15.96 -8.33 5.11
N SER A 119 16.24 -8.33 3.81
CA SER A 119 17.53 -7.91 3.25
C SER A 119 17.46 -6.45 2.81
N THR A 120 18.47 -5.67 3.19
CA THR A 120 18.62 -4.27 2.79
C THR A 120 18.70 -4.11 1.27
N ASP A 121 19.38 -5.01 0.56
CA ASP A 121 19.51 -4.97 -0.90
C ASP A 121 18.17 -5.18 -1.59
N ILE A 122 17.41 -6.18 -1.12
CA ILE A 122 16.10 -6.51 -1.70
C ILE A 122 15.12 -5.37 -1.44
N VAL A 123 15.10 -4.82 -0.22
CA VAL A 123 14.25 -3.67 0.10
C VAL A 123 14.62 -2.44 -0.73
N LEU A 124 15.92 -2.17 -0.94
CA LEU A 124 16.37 -1.10 -1.82
C LEU A 124 15.91 -1.32 -3.27
N GLN A 125 16.01 -2.54 -3.77
CA GLN A 125 15.53 -2.89 -5.11
C GLN A 125 14.01 -2.66 -5.24
N GLU A 126 13.21 -3.15 -4.28
CA GLU A 126 11.75 -2.96 -4.28
C GLU A 126 11.36 -1.48 -4.30
N LEU A 127 12.00 -0.66 -3.46
CA LEU A 127 11.73 0.78 -3.40
C LEU A 127 12.17 1.53 -4.67
N ASN A 128 13.30 1.15 -5.27
CA ASN A 128 13.75 1.73 -6.54
C ASN A 128 12.82 1.33 -7.69
N ASN A 129 12.39 0.07 -7.75
CA ASN A 129 11.41 -0.39 -8.74
C ASN A 129 10.09 0.35 -8.61
N TYR A 130 9.61 0.54 -7.38
CA TYR A 130 8.43 1.36 -7.11
C TYR A 130 8.63 2.79 -7.63
N LYS A 131 9.78 3.40 -7.32
CA LYS A 131 10.10 4.75 -7.77
C LYS A 131 10.09 4.86 -9.28
N VAL A 132 10.78 3.97 -10.01
CA VAL A 132 10.82 3.99 -11.50
C VAL A 132 9.41 3.92 -12.07
N LYS A 133 8.62 2.94 -11.62
CA LYS A 133 7.23 2.74 -12.08
C LYS A 133 6.34 3.97 -11.86
N HIS A 134 6.56 4.75 -10.79
CA HIS A 134 5.77 5.94 -10.47
C HIS A 134 6.45 7.25 -10.88
N SER A 135 7.63 7.19 -11.51
CA SER A 135 8.29 8.34 -12.14
C SER A 135 7.86 8.50 -13.60
N GLU A 136 7.52 7.39 -14.27
CA GLU A 136 7.04 7.37 -15.66
C GLU A 136 5.60 7.90 -15.81
N ASP A 137 4.79 7.87 -14.74
CA ASP A 137 3.41 8.39 -14.71
C ASP A 137 3.30 9.91 -14.53
N ASN A 138 4.42 10.63 -14.52
CA ASN A 138 4.42 12.09 -14.42
C ASN A 138 5.28 12.68 -15.55
N PRO A 139 4.80 12.68 -16.82
CA PRO A 139 5.52 13.32 -17.89
C PRO A 139 5.63 14.80 -17.55
N THR A 140 6.86 15.25 -17.31
CA THR A 140 7.24 16.67 -17.25
C THR A 140 6.52 17.42 -18.37
N PRO A 141 5.80 18.53 -18.12
CA PRO A 141 5.25 19.32 -19.20
C PRO A 141 6.45 19.83 -19.99
N LEU A 142 6.57 19.38 -21.24
CA LEU A 142 7.52 19.96 -22.19
C LEU A 142 7.20 21.45 -22.24
N HIS A 143 8.09 22.28 -21.68
CA HIS A 143 8.06 23.71 -21.90
C HIS A 143 8.17 23.95 -23.41
N THR A 144 7.05 24.35 -24.01
CA THR A 144 7.00 24.92 -25.36
C THR A 144 7.82 26.21 -25.34
N ILE A 145 8.86 26.26 -26.18
CA ILE A 145 9.54 27.49 -26.58
C ILE A 145 8.86 27.98 -27.85
#